data_AF-A0A662Q8C9-F1
#
_entry.id   AF-A0A662Q8C9-F1
#
_cell.length_a   1.000
_cell.length_b   1.000
_cell.length_c   1.000
_cell.angle_alpha   90.00
_cell.angle_beta   90.00
_cell.angle_gamma   90.00
#
_symmetry.space_group_name_H-M   'P 1'
#
loop_
_entity.id
_entity.type
_entity.pdbx_description
1 polymer ?
#
loop_
_entity_poly.entity_id
_entity_poly.type
_entity_poly.pdbx_seq_one_letter_code
_entity_poly.pdbx_strand_id
1 'polypeptide(L)'
;MRLGAIISFIGVAIAIAPIFYFLTLSTGDPMRQFLTQPILALPLILYFTIAGGVVTAFGLILFIRAARAPPEVSSPSIVRRPAVAPEFPPPQPPRRIERPTHTSRKRPGEIVAEIEREIEEIVQSEEIKAEEEEKEEVVEEVEERKPEIEVITRGQDIVCPNCGELNKLGSTKCVKCKKPFYKLEKEEPTCPVCGAPLRMSKRISDERFVCGLCFSELKIPPDVQQELGL
;
A
#
# COMPACT_ATOMS: atom_id res chain seq x y z
N MET A 1 -19.76 -16.32 1.38
CA MET A 1 -20.07 -14.99 0.77
C MET A 1 -21.58 -14.77 0.58
N ARG A 2 -22.32 -15.67 -0.10
CA ARG A 2 -23.75 -15.46 -0.41
C ARG A 2 -24.65 -15.16 0.79
N LEU A 3 -24.43 -15.83 1.92
CA LEU A 3 -25.23 -15.66 3.14
C LEU A 3 -25.13 -14.23 3.73
N GLY A 4 -23.93 -13.65 3.81
CA GLY A 4 -23.74 -12.29 4.32
C GLY A 4 -24.38 -11.22 3.44
N ALA A 5 -24.33 -11.42 2.12
CA ALA A 5 -25.03 -10.53 1.18
C ALA A 5 -26.55 -10.58 1.38
N ILE A 6 -27.13 -11.77 1.51
CA ILE A 6 -28.58 -11.95 1.73
C ILE A 6 -29.02 -11.26 3.03
N ILE A 7 -28.28 -11.46 4.13
CA ILE A 7 -28.58 -10.82 5.42
C ILE A 7 -28.50 -9.29 5.32
N SER A 8 -27.51 -8.76 4.59
CA SER A 8 -27.39 -7.33 4.35
C SER A 8 -28.59 -6.77 3.58
N PHE A 9 -29.03 -7.45 2.52
CA PHE A 9 -30.22 -7.02 1.76
C PHE A 9 -31.50 -7.04 2.61
N ILE A 10 -31.65 -8.04 3.48
CA ILE A 10 -32.79 -8.11 4.41
C ILE A 10 -32.78 -6.91 5.37
N GLY A 11 -31.63 -6.52 5.90
CA GLY A 11 -31.52 -5.34 6.76
C GLY A 11 -31.93 -4.04 6.06
N VAL A 12 -31.54 -3.86 4.79
CA VAL A 12 -31.97 -2.70 3.97
C VAL A 12 -33.48 -2.72 3.74
N ALA A 13 -34.03 -3.89 3.44
CA ALA A 13 -35.47 -4.05 3.25
C ALA A 13 -36.26 -3.65 4.52
N ILE A 14 -35.77 -4.04 5.70
CA ILE A 14 -36.38 -3.66 6.98
C ILE A 14 -36.30 -2.15 7.22
N ALA A 15 -35.17 -1.52 6.90
CA ALA A 15 -35.00 -0.08 7.08
C ALA A 15 -35.91 0.76 6.15
N ILE A 16 -36.12 0.28 4.92
CA ILE A 16 -36.93 0.99 3.91
C ILE A 16 -38.42 0.63 4.00
N ALA A 17 -38.77 -0.50 4.63
CA ALA A 17 -40.15 -0.98 4.78
C ALA A 17 -41.16 0.11 5.20
N PRO A 18 -40.95 0.92 6.26
CA PRO A 18 -41.94 1.93 6.65
C PRO A 18 -42.11 3.04 5.60
N ILE A 19 -41.05 3.42 4.90
CA ILE A 19 -41.10 4.43 3.83
C ILE A 19 -41.87 3.87 2.63
N PHE A 20 -41.55 2.64 2.23
CA PHE A 20 -42.25 1.98 1.12
C PHE A 20 -43.72 1.79 1.45
N TYR A 21 -44.03 1.33 2.66
CA TYR A 21 -45.39 1.18 3.15
C TYR A 21 -46.15 2.51 3.13
N PHE A 22 -45.53 3.60 3.58
CA PHE A 22 -46.12 4.94 3.51
C PHE A 22 -46.46 5.36 2.07
N LEU A 23 -45.57 5.10 1.11
CA LEU A 23 -45.78 5.44 -0.30
C LEU A 23 -46.92 4.63 -0.94
N THR A 24 -47.18 3.41 -0.46
CA THR A 24 -48.28 2.58 -0.95
C THR A 24 -49.66 2.93 -0.37
N LEU A 25 -49.71 3.72 0.71
CA LEU A 25 -50.96 4.08 1.37
C LEU A 25 -51.71 5.20 0.64
N SER A 26 -53.02 5.04 0.51
CA SER A 26 -53.90 6.04 -0.08
C SER A 26 -54.06 7.25 0.85
N THR A 27 -54.40 8.41 0.30
CA THR A 27 -54.52 9.68 1.03
C THR A 27 -55.60 9.68 2.11
N GLY A 28 -56.57 8.77 2.03
CA GLY A 28 -57.67 8.62 2.99
C GLY A 28 -57.45 7.57 4.08
N ASP A 29 -56.32 6.86 4.08
CA ASP A 29 -56.13 5.75 5.00
C ASP A 29 -55.78 6.23 6.42
N PRO A 30 -56.43 5.68 7.48
CA PRO A 30 -56.16 6.06 8.87
C PRO A 30 -54.71 5.76 9.27
N MET A 31 -54.10 4.74 8.64
CA MET A 31 -52.71 4.37 8.89
C MET A 31 -51.72 5.41 8.34
N ARG A 32 -52.07 6.10 7.26
CA ARG A 32 -51.25 7.18 6.72
C ARG A 32 -51.28 8.38 7.65
N GLN A 33 -52.44 8.69 8.22
CA GLN A 33 -52.62 9.77 9.19
C GLN A 33 -51.87 9.50 10.49
N PHE A 34 -51.73 8.24 10.89
CA PHE A 34 -50.88 7.82 12.01
C PHE A 34 -49.39 8.01 11.69
N LEU A 35 -48.95 7.65 10.49
CA LEU A 35 -47.57 7.82 10.02
C LEU A 35 -47.18 9.29 9.75
N THR A 36 -48.15 10.21 9.64
CA THR A 36 -47.87 11.65 9.55
C THR A 36 -47.81 12.35 10.91
N GLN A 37 -48.22 11.69 12.00
CA GLN A 37 -48.10 12.26 13.35
C GLN A 37 -46.64 12.18 13.83
N PRO A 38 -45.94 13.31 14.02
CA PRO A 38 -44.50 13.30 14.30
C PRO A 38 -44.16 12.63 15.64
N ILE A 39 -45.07 12.67 16.61
CA ILE A 39 -44.85 12.14 17.97
C ILE A 39 -44.76 10.60 17.97
N LEU A 40 -45.48 9.91 17.07
CA LEU A 40 -45.49 8.44 17.00
C LEU A 40 -44.76 7.89 15.79
N ALA A 41 -44.81 8.57 14.65
CA ALA A 41 -44.19 8.10 13.42
C ALA A 41 -42.66 8.18 13.48
N LEU A 42 -42.11 9.28 14.01
CA LEU A 42 -40.67 9.49 14.10
C LEU A 42 -39.97 8.39 14.93
N PRO A 43 -40.41 8.07 16.17
CA PRO A 43 -39.77 6.99 16.92
C PRO A 43 -39.94 5.63 16.23
N LEU A 44 -41.08 5.35 15.60
CA LEU A 44 -41.29 4.09 14.88
C LEU A 44 -40.32 3.94 13.69
N ILE A 45 -40.20 4.96 12.86
CA ILE A 45 -39.27 4.98 11.71
C ILE A 45 -37.82 4.87 12.22
N LEU A 46 -37.48 5.55 13.32
CA LEU A 46 -36.17 5.41 13.97
C LEU A 46 -35.92 3.98 14.45
N TYR A 47 -36.89 3.30 15.05
CA TYR A 47 -36.74 1.90 15.44
C TYR A 47 -36.46 0.98 14.25
N PHE A 48 -37.21 1.12 13.15
CA PHE A 48 -37.01 0.31 11.94
C PHE A 48 -35.67 0.60 11.26
N THR A 49 -35.23 1.86 11.23
CA THR A 49 -33.93 2.24 10.66
C THR A 49 -32.76 1.76 11.53
N ILE A 50 -32.87 1.83 12.86
CA ILE A 50 -31.86 1.29 13.78
C ILE A 50 -31.81 -0.24 13.66
N ALA A 51 -32.96 -0.91 13.71
CA ALA A 51 -33.03 -2.37 13.60
C ALA A 51 -32.50 -2.86 12.25
N GLY A 52 -32.94 -2.24 11.15
CA GLY A 52 -32.43 -2.53 9.81
C GLY A 52 -30.94 -2.27 9.70
N GLY A 53 -30.46 -1.15 10.26
CA GLY A 53 -29.06 -0.74 10.35
C GLY A 53 -28.18 -1.80 11.03
N VAL A 54 -28.60 -2.31 12.19
CA VAL A 54 -27.90 -3.37 12.93
C VAL A 54 -27.82 -4.65 12.09
N VAL A 55 -28.93 -5.06 11.46
CA VAL A 55 -28.97 -6.27 10.61
C VAL A 55 -28.06 -6.09 9.38
N THR A 56 -28.07 -4.93 8.73
CA THR A 56 -27.15 -4.63 7.63
C THR A 56 -25.69 -4.68 8.04
N ALA A 57 -25.34 -4.06 9.17
CA ALA A 57 -23.97 -4.05 9.67
C ALA A 57 -23.48 -5.47 9.95
N PHE A 58 -24.32 -6.30 10.58
CA PHE A 58 -24.01 -7.70 10.84
C PHE A 58 -23.82 -8.50 9.54
N GLY A 59 -24.72 -8.33 8.57
CA GLY A 59 -24.61 -8.95 7.25
C GLY A 59 -23.33 -8.57 6.50
N LEU A 60 -22.97 -7.28 6.52
CA LEU A 60 -21.74 -6.74 5.94
C LEU A 60 -20.49 -7.32 6.60
N ILE A 61 -20.46 -7.40 7.93
CA ILE A 61 -19.33 -7.99 8.67
C ILE A 61 -19.14 -9.46 8.25
N LEU A 62 -20.21 -10.24 8.17
CA LEU A 62 -20.16 -11.62 7.70
C LEU A 62 -19.72 -11.72 6.24
N PHE A 63 -20.20 -10.82 5.39
CA PHE A 63 -19.81 -10.77 3.98
C PHE A 63 -18.31 -10.49 3.82
N ILE A 64 -17.80 -9.46 4.51
CA ILE A 64 -16.38 -9.09 4.48
C ILE A 64 -15.51 -10.22 5.05
N ARG A 65 -15.92 -10.82 6.17
CA ARG A 65 -15.20 -11.97 6.75
C ARG A 65 -15.16 -13.16 5.78
N ALA A 66 -16.28 -13.46 5.13
CA ALA A 66 -16.33 -14.55 4.15
C ALA A 66 -15.61 -14.22 2.84
N ALA A 67 -15.50 -12.95 2.46
CA ALA A 67 -14.74 -12.51 1.28
C ALA A 67 -13.22 -12.55 1.53
N ARG A 68 -12.80 -12.35 2.78
CA ARG A 68 -11.39 -12.44 3.21
C ARG A 68 -10.98 -13.85 3.65
N ALA A 69 -11.92 -14.79 3.73
CA ALA A 69 -11.59 -16.17 4.02
C ALA A 69 -10.73 -16.74 2.88
N PRO A 70 -9.55 -17.33 3.18
CA PRO A 70 -8.76 -18.00 2.16
C PRO A 70 -9.61 -19.09 1.50
N PRO A 71 -9.46 -19.31 0.18
CA PRO A 71 -10.22 -20.35 -0.49
C PRO A 71 -9.98 -21.67 0.23
N GLU A 72 -11.06 -22.31 0.69
CA GLU A 72 -11.00 -23.69 1.19
C GLU A 72 -10.38 -24.52 0.08
N VAL A 73 -9.13 -24.94 0.30
CA VAL A 73 -8.44 -25.86 -0.59
C VAL A 73 -9.20 -27.17 -0.46
N SER A 74 -10.15 -27.41 -1.35
CA SER A 74 -10.71 -28.74 -1.57
C SER A 74 -9.52 -29.60 -1.96
N SER A 75 -8.97 -30.32 -0.99
CA SER A 75 -7.84 -31.19 -1.23
C SER A 75 -8.40 -32.40 -1.96
N PRO A 76 -8.13 -32.63 -3.26
CA PRO A 76 -8.38 -33.95 -3.80
C PRO A 76 -7.51 -34.92 -2.99
N SER A 77 -8.10 -36.02 -2.55
CA SER A 77 -7.38 -37.10 -1.89
C SER A 77 -6.40 -37.71 -2.90
N ILE A 78 -5.20 -37.13 -2.98
CA ILE A 78 -4.11 -37.71 -3.76
C ILE A 78 -3.61 -38.93 -2.98
N VAL A 79 -4.03 -40.09 -3.45
CA VAL A 79 -3.46 -41.40 -3.07
C VAL A 79 -1.96 -41.33 -3.36
N ARG A 80 -1.14 -41.26 -2.30
CA ARG A 80 0.32 -41.38 -2.40
C ARG A 80 0.66 -42.78 -2.90
N ARG A 81 1.11 -42.89 -4.16
CA ARG A 81 1.94 -44.03 -4.57
C ARG A 81 3.30 -43.91 -3.87
N PRO A 82 3.85 -44.99 -3.30
CA PRO A 82 5.20 -44.96 -2.74
C PRO A 82 6.19 -44.73 -3.88
N ALA A 83 7.00 -43.68 -3.77
CA ALA A 83 8.13 -43.44 -4.65
C ALA A 83 9.27 -44.39 -4.26
N VAL A 84 9.79 -45.13 -5.25
CA VAL A 84 11.03 -45.90 -5.14
C VAL A 84 12.17 -44.93 -4.87
N ALA A 85 12.95 -45.18 -3.82
CA ALA A 85 14.10 -44.37 -3.44
C ALA A 85 15.22 -44.50 -4.49
N PRO A 86 15.79 -43.40 -5.01
CA PRO A 86 17.04 -43.45 -5.75
C PRO A 86 18.19 -43.73 -4.77
N GLU A 87 19.01 -44.71 -5.11
CA GLU A 87 20.20 -45.10 -4.37
C GLU A 87 21.26 -43.99 -4.49
N PHE A 88 21.57 -43.32 -3.38
CA PHE A 88 22.63 -42.32 -3.33
C PHE A 88 24.00 -43.00 -3.22
N PRO A 89 25.00 -42.61 -4.01
CA PRO A 89 26.37 -43.09 -3.79
C PRO A 89 26.96 -42.52 -2.49
N PRO A 90 27.89 -43.24 -1.84
CA PRO A 90 28.38 -42.92 -0.50
C PRO A 90 29.16 -41.59 -0.45
N PRO A 91 29.16 -40.90 0.71
CA PRO A 91 29.82 -39.61 0.88
C PRO A 91 31.36 -39.75 0.86
N GLN A 92 32.02 -38.85 0.15
CA GLN A 92 33.48 -38.71 0.16
C GLN A 92 33.94 -38.00 1.45
N PRO A 93 35.14 -38.33 1.99
CA PRO A 93 35.63 -37.74 3.23
C PRO A 93 36.02 -36.25 3.07
N PRO A 94 35.91 -35.45 4.14
CA PRO A 94 36.16 -34.01 4.08
C PRO A 94 37.64 -33.69 3.84
N ARG A 95 37.91 -32.82 2.86
CA ARG A 95 39.23 -32.21 2.66
C ARG A 95 39.51 -31.22 3.80
N ARG A 96 40.64 -31.44 4.46
CA ARG A 96 41.20 -30.60 5.53
C ARG A 96 41.53 -29.21 4.96
N ILE A 97 40.81 -28.19 5.42
CA ILE A 97 41.15 -26.78 5.15
C ILE A 97 42.23 -26.39 6.16
N GLU A 98 43.43 -26.11 5.67
CA GLU A 98 44.50 -25.50 6.47
C GLU A 98 44.16 -24.03 6.75
N ARG A 99 44.21 -23.67 8.03
CA ARG A 99 43.94 -22.32 8.54
C ARG A 99 45.23 -21.48 8.38
N PRO A 100 45.21 -20.29 7.77
CA PRO A 100 46.38 -19.42 7.74
C PRO A 100 46.63 -18.82 9.12
N THR A 101 47.85 -19.02 9.61
CA THR A 101 48.44 -18.34 10.77
C THR A 101 48.74 -16.90 10.39
N HIS A 102 47.99 -15.94 10.93
CA HIS A 102 48.38 -14.53 10.88
C HIS A 102 49.58 -14.31 11.80
N THR A 103 50.72 -13.93 11.21
CA THR A 103 51.77 -13.22 11.93
C THR A 103 52.04 -11.91 11.19
N SER A 104 51.72 -10.79 11.82
CA SER A 104 52.38 -9.52 11.54
C SER A 104 52.41 -8.73 12.84
N ARG A 105 53.60 -8.68 13.41
CA ARG A 105 53.94 -7.92 14.61
C ARG A 105 54.67 -6.67 14.13
N LYS A 106 53.99 -5.53 14.09
CA LYS A 106 54.65 -4.21 13.95
C LYS A 106 54.62 -3.45 15.28
N ARG A 107 55.69 -2.71 15.56
CA ARG A 107 56.00 -2.05 16.84
C ARG A 107 55.25 -0.70 16.96
N PRO A 108 54.94 -0.25 18.20
CA PRO A 108 54.04 0.88 18.48
C PRO A 108 54.65 2.29 18.32
N GLY A 109 55.88 2.43 17.81
CA GLY A 109 56.57 3.74 17.74
C GLY A 109 56.39 4.51 16.43
N GLU A 110 55.87 3.87 15.38
CA GLU A 110 55.76 4.43 14.03
C GLU A 110 54.34 4.95 13.72
N ILE A 111 53.36 4.65 14.59
CA ILE A 111 51.94 5.03 14.42
C ILE A 111 51.67 6.45 14.94
N VAL A 112 52.45 6.92 15.93
CA VAL A 112 52.20 8.21 16.59
C VAL A 112 52.65 9.39 15.70
N ALA A 113 53.72 9.24 14.93
CA ALA A 113 54.23 10.29 14.05
C ALA A 113 53.37 10.51 12.79
N GLU A 114 52.61 9.49 12.35
CA GLU A 114 51.68 9.62 11.22
C GLU A 114 50.39 10.34 11.65
N ILE A 115 49.89 10.06 12.86
CA ILE A 115 48.65 10.65 13.37
C ILE A 115 48.80 12.15 13.65
N GLU A 116 49.95 12.59 14.15
CA GLU A 116 50.20 14.02 14.44
C GLU A 116 50.21 14.88 13.16
N ARG A 117 50.57 14.29 12.01
CA ARG A 117 50.59 14.99 10.72
C ARG A 117 49.21 15.03 10.04
N GLU A 118 48.33 14.07 10.31
CA GLU A 118 46.94 14.08 9.81
C GLU A 118 46.06 15.11 10.54
N ILE A 119 46.31 15.40 11.82
CA ILE A 119 45.44 16.29 12.62
C ILE A 119 45.61 17.76 12.21
N GLU A 120 46.80 18.17 11.77
CA GLU A 120 47.08 19.56 11.41
C GLU A 120 46.51 19.97 10.03
N GLU A 121 46.27 18.99 9.14
CA GLU A 121 45.63 19.19 7.83
C GLU A 121 44.10 19.39 7.95
N ILE A 122 43.46 18.80 8.97
CA ILE A 122 42.02 18.94 9.20
C ILE A 122 41.67 20.35 9.68
N VAL A 123 42.49 20.97 10.53
CA VAL A 123 42.22 22.30 11.09
C VAL A 123 42.31 23.41 10.02
N GLN A 124 43.19 23.27 9.03
CA GLN A 124 43.30 24.25 7.93
C GLN A 124 42.18 24.14 6.89
N SER A 125 41.51 22.99 6.78
CA SER A 125 40.41 22.80 5.82
C SER A 125 39.02 23.18 6.37
N GLU A 126 38.87 23.34 7.69
CA GLU A 126 37.66 23.86 8.32
C GLU A 126 37.58 25.39 8.29
N GLU A 127 38.71 26.11 8.34
CA GLU A 127 38.72 27.58 8.27
C GLU A 127 38.39 28.12 6.85
N ILE A 128 38.68 27.36 5.78
CA ILE A 128 38.32 27.77 4.40
C ILE A 128 36.83 27.55 4.11
N LYS A 129 36.20 26.55 4.74
CA LYS A 129 34.76 26.25 4.56
C LYS A 129 33.83 27.24 5.27
N ALA A 130 34.28 27.87 6.35
CA ALA A 130 33.45 28.81 7.10
C ALA A 130 33.35 30.21 6.46
N GLU A 131 34.29 30.60 5.58
CA GLU A 131 34.27 31.92 4.91
C GLU A 131 33.63 31.91 3.51
N GLU A 132 33.44 30.74 2.88
CA GLU A 132 32.70 30.61 1.60
C GLU A 132 31.19 30.43 1.78
N GLU A 133 30.72 29.97 2.95
CA GLU A 133 29.28 29.75 3.22
C GLU A 133 28.48 31.05 3.48
N GLU A 134 29.11 32.21 3.70
CA GLU A 134 28.40 33.46 4.03
C GLU A 134 28.30 34.47 2.86
N LYS A 135 28.70 34.12 1.63
CA LYS A 135 28.73 35.07 0.49
C LYS A 135 28.06 34.64 -0.82
N GLU A 136 27.44 33.46 -0.88
CA GLU A 136 26.64 33.00 -2.04
C GLU A 136 25.14 32.92 -1.75
N GLU A 137 24.64 33.66 -0.76
CA GLU A 137 23.27 34.17 -0.86
C GLU A 137 23.24 35.25 -1.95
N VAL A 138 22.43 35.02 -2.99
CA VAL A 138 22.11 35.92 -4.12
C VAL A 138 23.01 35.79 -5.36
N VAL A 139 22.85 34.69 -6.10
CA VAL A 139 22.72 34.75 -7.57
C VAL A 139 21.67 33.74 -8.02
N GLU A 140 20.64 34.24 -8.70
CA GLU A 140 19.61 33.46 -9.37
C GLU A 140 20.22 32.49 -10.39
N GLU A 141 20.21 31.20 -10.09
CA GLU A 141 20.08 30.17 -11.13
C GLU A 141 18.69 29.56 -10.98
N VAL A 142 17.86 29.87 -11.98
CA VAL A 142 16.62 29.15 -12.27
C VAL A 142 17.03 27.73 -12.67
N GLU A 143 17.31 26.89 -11.69
CA GLU A 143 17.18 25.45 -11.86
C GLU A 143 15.70 25.21 -12.19
N GLU A 144 15.45 24.64 -13.37
CA GLU A 144 14.15 24.13 -13.77
C GLU A 144 13.61 23.25 -12.64
N ARG A 145 12.77 23.82 -11.78
CA ARG A 145 12.08 23.09 -10.72
C ARG A 145 11.22 22.06 -11.42
N LYS A 146 11.73 20.83 -11.55
CA LYS A 146 10.94 19.66 -11.94
C LYS A 146 9.66 19.74 -11.13
N PRO A 147 8.50 19.76 -11.79
CA PRO A 147 7.29 20.14 -11.11
C PRO A 147 6.98 19.07 -10.06
N GLU A 148 7.03 19.47 -8.79
CA GLU A 148 6.97 18.55 -7.67
C GLU A 148 5.56 17.93 -7.60
N ILE A 149 5.50 16.61 -7.70
CA ILE A 149 4.24 15.86 -7.57
C ILE A 149 3.83 15.87 -6.09
N GLU A 150 2.75 16.58 -5.78
CA GLU A 150 2.24 16.69 -4.41
C GLU A 150 1.48 15.40 -4.03
N VAL A 151 1.73 14.89 -2.82
CA VAL A 151 1.06 13.68 -2.31
C VAL A 151 -0.06 14.08 -1.36
N ILE A 152 -1.31 13.82 -1.76
CA ILE A 152 -2.52 14.15 -0.97
C ILE A 152 -2.72 13.06 0.09
N THR A 153 -2.72 11.78 -0.33
CA THR A 153 -2.87 10.64 0.56
C THR A 153 -1.81 9.58 0.25
N ARG A 154 -1.24 8.99 1.31
CA ARG A 154 -0.18 7.98 1.20
C ARG A 154 -0.76 6.58 1.37
N GLY A 155 -0.57 5.74 0.36
CA GLY A 155 -0.77 4.30 0.47
C GLY A 155 0.27 3.65 1.37
N GLN A 156 -0.11 2.57 2.05
CA GLN A 156 0.76 1.85 2.99
C GLN A 156 1.39 0.59 2.37
N ASP A 157 0.75 0.03 1.34
CA ASP A 157 1.14 -1.23 0.71
C ASP A 157 1.10 -1.13 -0.82
N ILE A 158 1.83 -2.01 -1.50
CA ILE A 158 1.79 -2.24 -2.93
C ILE A 158 0.91 -3.45 -3.22
N VAL A 159 -0.13 -3.27 -4.00
CA VAL A 159 -0.98 -4.36 -4.48
C VAL A 159 -0.37 -4.98 -5.73
N CYS A 160 -0.12 -6.30 -5.72
CA CYS A 160 0.42 -6.98 -6.90
C CYS A 160 -0.58 -6.97 -8.06
N PRO A 161 -0.22 -6.47 -9.26
CA PRO A 161 -1.13 -6.46 -10.41
C PRO A 161 -1.38 -7.85 -11.01
N ASN A 162 -0.56 -8.85 -10.64
CA ASN A 162 -0.70 -10.21 -11.17
C ASN A 162 -1.56 -11.13 -10.29
N CYS A 163 -1.43 -11.02 -8.96
CA CYS A 163 -2.07 -11.95 -8.02
C CYS A 163 -2.80 -11.29 -6.85
N GLY A 164 -2.83 -9.95 -6.78
CA GLY A 164 -3.56 -9.18 -5.76
C GLY A 164 -2.97 -9.24 -4.34
N GLU A 165 -1.80 -9.84 -4.16
CA GLU A 165 -1.14 -9.91 -2.85
C GLU A 165 -0.65 -8.52 -2.41
N LEU A 166 -0.74 -8.21 -1.11
CA LEU A 166 -0.19 -7.00 -0.52
C LEU A 166 1.31 -7.16 -0.24
N ASN A 167 2.10 -6.16 -0.61
CA ASN A 167 3.55 -6.15 -0.45
C ASN A 167 3.98 -4.82 0.16
N LYS A 168 5.11 -4.80 0.87
CA LYS A 168 5.63 -3.56 1.48
C LYS A 168 6.05 -2.54 0.43
N LEU A 169 5.97 -1.24 0.76
CA LEU A 169 6.55 -0.17 -0.06
C LEU A 169 8.05 -0.43 -0.32
N GLY A 170 8.52 -0.03 -1.50
CA GLY A 170 9.91 -0.24 -1.95
C GLY A 170 10.23 -1.65 -2.47
N SER A 171 9.28 -2.61 -2.39
CA SER A 171 9.48 -3.89 -3.04
C SER A 171 9.33 -3.77 -4.57
N THR A 172 10.15 -4.51 -5.33
CA THR A 172 10.10 -4.53 -6.81
C THR A 172 9.43 -5.79 -7.37
N LYS A 173 9.27 -6.82 -6.54
CA LYS A 173 8.68 -8.12 -6.88
C LYS A 173 7.69 -8.56 -5.83
N CYS A 174 6.66 -9.29 -6.25
CA CYS A 174 5.65 -9.83 -5.36
C CYS A 174 6.19 -10.98 -4.50
N VAL A 175 5.90 -10.97 -3.20
CA VAL A 175 6.28 -12.01 -2.24
C VAL A 175 5.67 -13.37 -2.59
N LYS A 176 4.45 -13.38 -3.14
CA LYS A 176 3.70 -14.61 -3.44
C LYS A 176 3.97 -15.16 -4.84
N CYS A 177 3.70 -14.38 -5.88
CA CYS A 177 3.84 -14.85 -7.26
C CYS A 177 5.24 -14.63 -7.86
N LYS A 178 6.13 -13.93 -7.14
CA LYS A 178 7.54 -13.64 -7.53
C LYS A 178 7.71 -12.81 -8.81
N LYS A 179 6.62 -12.36 -9.44
CA LYS A 179 6.66 -11.50 -10.63
C LYS A 179 6.99 -10.04 -10.25
N PRO A 180 7.68 -9.29 -11.12
CA PRO A 180 7.91 -7.86 -10.91
C PRO A 180 6.59 -7.09 -10.97
N PHE A 181 6.49 -5.97 -10.23
CA PHE A 181 5.29 -5.13 -10.24
C PHE A 181 5.15 -4.30 -11.52
N TYR A 182 6.27 -3.76 -12.00
CA TYR A 182 6.35 -2.90 -13.17
C TYR A 182 7.75 -3.00 -13.79
N LYS A 183 7.92 -2.40 -14.97
CA LYS A 183 9.22 -2.14 -15.60
C LYS A 183 9.36 -0.63 -15.72
N LEU A 184 10.46 -0.07 -15.23
CA LEU A 184 10.77 1.35 -15.41
C LEU A 184 11.43 1.55 -16.76
N GLU A 185 10.89 2.48 -17.53
CA GLU A 185 11.60 3.04 -18.69
C GLU A 185 12.54 4.15 -18.21
N LYS A 186 13.59 4.44 -18.99
CA LYS A 186 14.55 5.47 -18.62
C LYS A 186 13.83 6.82 -18.60
N GLU A 187 14.04 7.60 -17.53
CA GLU A 187 13.54 8.97 -17.36
C GLU A 187 12.00 9.11 -17.21
N GLU A 188 11.28 8.03 -16.94
CA GLU A 188 9.84 8.10 -16.69
C GLU A 188 9.54 8.70 -15.29
N PRO A 189 8.59 9.63 -15.14
CA PRO A 189 8.19 10.14 -13.85
C PRO A 189 7.56 9.03 -13.00
N THR A 190 7.96 8.97 -11.72
CA THR A 190 7.56 7.90 -10.80
C THR A 190 6.74 8.43 -9.64
N CYS A 191 5.94 7.53 -9.07
CA CYS A 191 5.17 7.80 -7.87
C CYS A 191 6.13 8.00 -6.69
N PRO A 192 6.05 9.13 -5.98
CA PRO A 192 6.95 9.43 -4.85
C PRO A 192 6.76 8.50 -3.65
N VAL A 193 5.67 7.71 -3.60
CA VAL A 193 5.37 6.81 -2.48
C VAL A 193 5.92 5.40 -2.70
N CYS A 194 5.78 4.83 -3.91
CA CYS A 194 6.15 3.44 -4.19
C CYS A 194 7.14 3.26 -5.36
N GLY A 195 7.56 4.34 -6.01
CA GLY A 195 8.46 4.31 -7.16
C GLY A 195 7.83 3.76 -8.45
N ALA A 196 6.54 3.46 -8.45
CA ALA A 196 5.83 2.98 -9.63
C ALA A 196 5.76 4.05 -10.73
N PRO A 197 5.84 3.67 -12.01
CA PRO A 197 5.73 4.63 -13.11
C PRO A 197 4.34 5.28 -13.14
N LEU A 198 4.30 6.61 -13.35
CA LEU A 198 3.04 7.38 -13.34
C LEU A 198 2.14 7.10 -14.53
N ARG A 199 2.62 6.46 -15.61
CA ARG A 199 1.73 5.93 -16.67
C ARG A 199 0.68 4.94 -16.16
N MET A 200 0.94 4.32 -15.01
CA MET A 200 -0.01 3.41 -14.35
C MET A 200 -0.97 4.15 -13.41
N SER A 201 -0.89 5.47 -13.32
CA SER A 201 -1.82 6.26 -12.54
C SER A 201 -3.18 6.36 -13.24
N LYS A 202 -4.24 6.52 -12.45
CA LYS A 202 -5.61 6.67 -12.92
C LYS A 202 -6.14 8.04 -12.55
N ARG A 203 -6.65 8.77 -13.53
CA ARG A 203 -7.28 10.08 -13.33
C ARG A 203 -8.60 9.95 -12.57
N ILE A 204 -8.76 10.75 -11.52
CA ILE A 204 -10.03 10.93 -10.79
C ILE A 204 -10.68 12.25 -11.19
N SER A 205 -9.89 13.32 -11.23
CA SER A 205 -10.31 14.67 -11.66
C SER A 205 -9.18 15.33 -12.44
N ASP A 206 -9.37 16.57 -12.89
CA ASP A 206 -8.37 17.31 -13.68
C ASP A 206 -7.04 17.52 -12.95
N GLU A 207 -7.06 17.54 -11.62
CA GLU A 207 -5.87 17.73 -10.79
C GLU A 207 -5.50 16.50 -9.95
N ARG A 208 -6.39 15.49 -9.82
CA ARG A 208 -6.18 14.35 -8.91
C ARG A 208 -6.04 13.03 -9.65
N PHE A 209 -4.97 12.33 -9.31
CA PHE A 209 -4.60 11.03 -9.85
C PHE A 209 -4.37 10.03 -8.72
N VAL A 210 -4.59 8.76 -9.00
CA VAL A 210 -4.30 7.66 -8.07
C VAL A 210 -3.27 6.74 -8.66
N CYS A 211 -2.20 6.45 -7.92
CA CYS A 211 -1.22 5.45 -8.32
C CYS A 211 -1.89 4.07 -8.43
N GLY A 212 -1.78 3.40 -9.58
CA GLY A 212 -2.38 2.08 -9.81
C GLY A 212 -1.75 0.92 -9.03
N LEU A 213 -0.72 1.17 -8.22
CA LEU A 213 0.01 0.15 -7.46
C LEU A 213 -0.12 0.31 -5.94
N CYS A 214 0.18 1.51 -5.42
CA CYS A 214 0.07 1.78 -3.98
C CYS A 214 -1.22 2.52 -3.59
N PHE A 215 -2.05 2.92 -4.57
CA PHE A 215 -3.30 3.64 -4.33
C PHE A 215 -3.13 4.98 -3.59
N SER A 216 -1.95 5.60 -3.66
CA SER A 216 -1.73 6.97 -3.17
C SER A 216 -2.43 7.98 -4.09
N GLU A 217 -3.10 8.96 -3.52
CA GLU A 217 -3.62 10.13 -4.25
C GLU A 217 -2.52 11.17 -4.45
N LEU A 218 -2.37 11.60 -5.69
CA LEU A 218 -1.32 12.51 -6.16
C LEU A 218 -1.97 13.68 -6.89
N LYS A 219 -1.42 14.87 -6.68
CA LYS A 219 -1.65 16.03 -7.54
C LYS A 219 -0.52 16.10 -8.55
N ILE A 220 -0.82 15.79 -9.80
CA ILE A 220 0.18 15.77 -10.87
C ILE A 220 0.10 17.12 -11.60
N PRO A 221 1.21 17.87 -11.73
CA PRO A 221 1.24 19.14 -12.43
C PRO A 221 1.00 18.96 -13.94
N PRO A 222 0.41 19.96 -14.63
CA PRO A 222 -0.02 19.83 -16.03
C PRO A 222 1.12 19.48 -17.00
N ASP A 223 2.35 19.92 -16.70
CA ASP A 223 3.52 19.63 -17.54
C ASP A 223 3.81 18.12 -17.59
N VAL A 224 3.77 17.46 -16.42
CA VAL A 224 3.95 16.00 -16.30
C VAL A 224 2.75 15.23 -16.86
N GLN A 225 1.54 15.80 -16.79
CA GLN A 225 0.37 15.20 -17.43
C GLN A 225 0.52 15.15 -18.95
N GLN A 226 1.06 16.21 -19.56
CA GLN A 226 1.30 16.28 -21.01
C GLN A 226 2.36 15.26 -21.45
N GLU A 227 3.45 15.13 -20.70
CA GLU A 227 4.51 14.13 -20.96
C GLU A 227 3.96 12.69 -20.94
N LEU A 228 2.99 12.42 -20.05
CA LEU A 228 2.38 11.10 -19.87
C LEU A 228 1.14 10.84 -20.73
N GLY A 229 0.59 11.88 -21.38
CA GLY A 229 -0.67 11.80 -22.15
C GLY A 229 -1.92 11.54 -21.30
N LEU A 230 -2.00 12.13 -20.10
CA LEU A 230 -3.06 11.94 -19.09
C LEU A 230 -4.22 12.96 -19.15
#